data_AF-A0A9P3MI57-F1
#
_entry.id   AF-A0A9P3MI57-F1
#
_cell.length_a   1.000
_cell.length_b   1.000
_cell.length_c   1.000
_cell.angle_alpha   90.00
_cell.angle_beta   90.00
_cell.angle_gamma   90.00
#
_symmetry.space_group_name_H-M   'P 1'
#
loop_
_entity.id
_entity.type
_entity.pdbx_description
1 polymer ?
#
loop_
_entity_poly.entity_id
_entity_poly.type
_entity_poly.pdbx_seq_one_letter_code
_entity_poly.pdbx_strand_id
1 'polypeptide(L)'
;MSAVEKLDLLHPLVQQLQGVAGEGEIGAEGGGDTGAGRSGGGANEDGGDALAALAACELISEFVNSSVGAQLLEPRIDEIHSALIQICTTHGSRLLLHPRRHVITFVLKHAFGGSGPHPSLHTASLHALASVFGADRVEGSEPVQMVPVHGTHSGISGVDEGKDPEGGGGGGMGVDLEVGGDGESKLKEETFAAAAKAPGGPTLAGVFVSLLKRSEEIRIVVYRLLAVVVEREWAAVELCGDWTLVQLVTDAQAERHKTAMDWRHSCCVAMATAAEAQHASISFNCSAQPKRCAGDLT
;
A
#
# COMPACT_ATOMS: atom_id res chain seq x y z
N MET A 1 -34.22 10.19 8.65
CA MET A 1 -33.89 10.24 7.22
C MET A 1 -34.28 8.93 6.58
N SER A 2 -35.16 8.97 5.59
CA SER A 2 -35.52 7.80 4.79
C SER A 2 -34.33 7.37 3.92
N ALA A 3 -34.34 6.12 3.44
CA ALA A 3 -33.27 5.63 2.55
C ALA A 3 -33.21 6.39 1.21
N VAL A 4 -34.34 6.95 0.77
CA VAL A 4 -34.43 7.80 -0.43
C VAL A 4 -33.72 9.13 -0.20
N GLU A 5 -33.95 9.77 0.96
CA GLU A 5 -33.25 11.02 1.33
C GLU A 5 -31.73 10.82 1.45
N LYS A 6 -31.28 9.62 1.89
CA LYS A 6 -29.85 9.27 1.88
C LYS A 6 -29.30 9.15 0.45
N LEU A 7 -30.07 8.57 -0.47
CA LEU A 7 -29.67 8.40 -1.87
C LEU A 7 -29.53 9.75 -2.60
N ASP A 8 -30.48 10.66 -2.36
CA ASP A 8 -30.45 12.01 -2.94
C ASP A 8 -29.27 12.84 -2.42
N LEU A 9 -28.81 12.58 -1.19
CA LEU A 9 -27.58 13.16 -0.64
C LEU A 9 -26.31 12.50 -1.19
N LEU A 10 -26.38 11.22 -1.59
CA LEU A 10 -25.25 10.49 -2.17
C LEU A 10 -24.99 10.91 -3.63
N HIS A 11 -26.00 11.29 -4.39
CA HIS A 11 -25.82 11.68 -5.79
C HIS A 11 -24.84 12.86 -5.99
N PRO A 12 -24.97 14.01 -5.30
CA PRO A 12 -24.00 15.08 -5.41
C PRO A 12 -22.63 14.69 -4.84
N LEU A 13 -22.57 13.82 -3.82
CA LEU A 13 -21.30 13.29 -3.31
C LEU A 13 -20.59 12.43 -4.35
N VAL A 14 -21.30 11.52 -5.04
CA VAL A 14 -20.72 10.72 -6.13
C VAL A 14 -20.23 11.61 -7.27
N GLN A 15 -20.99 12.66 -7.63
CA GLN A 15 -20.56 13.63 -8.63
C GLN A 15 -19.33 14.44 -8.18
N GLN A 16 -19.25 14.83 -6.91
CA GLN A 16 -18.07 15.49 -6.35
C GLN A 16 -16.85 14.57 -6.35
N LEU A 17 -17.02 13.30 -5.98
CA LEU A 17 -15.96 12.30 -6.02
C LEU A 17 -15.45 12.04 -7.44
N GLN A 18 -16.34 12.05 -8.44
CA GLN A 18 -15.97 11.97 -9.85
C GLN A 18 -15.22 13.22 -10.34
N GLY A 19 -15.59 14.41 -9.84
CA GLY A 19 -14.89 15.66 -10.14
C GLY A 19 -13.45 15.67 -9.62
N VAL A 20 -13.24 15.25 -8.37
CA VAL A 20 -11.89 15.15 -7.76
C VAL A 20 -11.00 14.12 -8.47
N ALA A 21 -11.58 13.04 -9.00
CA ALA A 21 -10.84 12.03 -9.74
C ALA A 21 -10.45 12.48 -11.17
N GLY A 22 -11.17 13.45 -11.76
CA GLY A 22 -11.00 13.86 -13.16
C GLY A 22 -9.88 14.86 -13.43
N GLU A 23 -9.35 15.53 -12.42
CA GLU A 23 -8.32 16.57 -12.60
C GLU A 23 -6.88 16.03 -12.71
N GLY A 24 -6.71 14.70 -12.67
CA GLY A 24 -5.41 14.01 -12.72
C GLY A 24 -5.01 13.42 -14.08
N GLU A 25 -5.61 13.84 -15.20
CA GLU A 25 -5.17 13.35 -16.51
C GLU A 25 -3.73 13.84 -16.82
N ILE A 26 -2.80 12.89 -16.78
CA ILE A 26 -1.41 13.02 -17.22
C ILE A 26 -1.44 13.28 -18.73
N GLY A 27 -1.37 14.56 -19.10
CA GLY A 27 -1.16 14.99 -20.48
C GLY A 27 0.14 14.42 -21.02
N ALA A 28 0.04 13.41 -21.88
CA ALA A 28 1.12 12.97 -22.72
C ALA A 28 1.21 13.88 -23.97
N GLU A 29 2.43 14.39 -24.19
CA GLU A 29 2.97 14.99 -25.41
C GLU A 29 2.71 16.48 -25.70
N GLY A 30 3.82 17.19 -25.95
CA GLY A 30 3.82 18.48 -26.64
C GLY A 30 5.02 19.36 -26.29
N GLY A 31 6.21 19.01 -26.80
CA GLY A 31 7.41 19.83 -26.65
C GLY A 31 7.22 21.25 -27.22
N GLY A 32 7.59 22.25 -26.42
CA GLY A 32 7.60 23.66 -26.80
C GLY A 32 8.37 24.47 -25.77
N ASP A 33 9.62 24.78 -26.11
CA ASP A 33 10.51 25.69 -25.39
C ASP A 33 9.93 27.12 -25.40
N THR A 34 9.71 27.71 -24.22
CA THR A 34 10.07 29.11 -23.89
C THR A 34 9.48 29.52 -22.54
N GLY A 35 10.29 30.26 -21.77
CA GLY A 35 9.77 31.43 -21.06
C GLY A 35 9.64 31.30 -19.55
N ALA A 36 10.53 32.03 -18.86
CA ALA A 36 10.55 32.19 -17.42
C ALA A 36 9.25 32.79 -16.85
N GLY A 37 8.78 32.23 -15.74
CA GLY A 37 7.67 32.78 -14.96
C GLY A 37 7.56 32.06 -13.61
N ARG A 38 8.32 32.52 -12.62
CA ARG A 38 8.11 32.19 -11.20
C ARG A 38 6.70 32.59 -10.80
N SER A 39 5.89 31.63 -10.38
CA SER A 39 4.75 31.87 -9.48
C SER A 39 4.79 30.78 -8.41
N GLY A 40 5.15 31.19 -7.19
CA GLY A 40 5.08 30.37 -6.00
C GLY A 40 3.79 30.65 -5.24
N GLY A 41 3.33 29.64 -4.50
CA GLY A 41 2.39 29.81 -3.39
C GLY A 41 1.03 29.19 -3.64
N GLY A 42 0.83 27.97 -3.14
CA GLY A 42 -0.49 27.32 -3.06
C GLY A 42 -0.40 25.92 -2.47
N ALA A 43 0.15 25.77 -1.26
CA ALA A 43 0.40 24.45 -0.64
C ALA A 43 -0.57 24.09 0.50
N ASN A 44 -1.74 24.75 0.63
CA ASN A 44 -2.60 24.58 1.81
C ASN A 44 -4.08 24.27 1.56
N GLU A 45 -4.53 24.05 0.32
CA GLU A 45 -5.96 23.79 0.05
C GLU A 45 -6.31 22.31 -0.16
N ASP A 46 -5.36 21.45 -0.53
CA ASP A 46 -5.61 20.02 -0.83
C ASP A 46 -5.97 19.13 0.37
N GLY A 47 -5.80 19.62 1.60
CA GLY A 47 -6.08 18.85 2.81
C GLY A 47 -7.57 18.69 3.11
N GLY A 48 -8.39 19.70 2.78
CA GLY A 48 -9.82 19.72 3.08
C GLY A 48 -10.62 18.75 2.22
N ASP A 49 -10.30 18.70 0.92
CA ASP A 49 -11.04 17.89 -0.05
C ASP A 49 -10.81 16.39 0.15
N ALA A 50 -9.58 16.00 0.51
CA ALA A 50 -9.28 14.61 0.83
C ALA A 50 -10.07 14.14 2.07
N LEU A 51 -10.17 14.96 3.12
CA LEU A 51 -10.91 14.57 4.33
C LEU A 51 -12.42 14.47 4.07
N ALA A 52 -12.96 15.35 3.22
CA ALA A 52 -14.35 15.30 2.77
C ALA A 52 -14.62 14.03 1.93
N ALA A 53 -13.73 13.70 0.99
CA ALA A 53 -13.82 12.49 0.18
C ALA A 53 -13.79 11.22 1.05
N LEU A 54 -12.91 11.19 2.06
CA LEU A 54 -12.84 10.09 3.02
C LEU A 54 -14.12 9.95 3.87
N ALA A 55 -14.70 11.07 4.30
CA ALA A 55 -15.96 11.08 5.03
C ALA A 55 -17.17 10.63 4.17
N ALA A 56 -17.14 10.92 2.87
CA ALA A 56 -18.11 10.39 1.92
C ALA A 56 -17.96 8.87 1.73
N CYS A 57 -16.72 8.37 1.61
CA CYS A 57 -16.39 6.96 1.40
C CYS A 57 -16.92 6.03 2.51
N GLU A 58 -16.55 6.31 3.75
CA GLU A 58 -17.56 6.82 4.66
C GLU A 58 -18.94 6.16 4.76
N LEU A 59 -19.87 7.12 4.73
CA LEU A 59 -21.30 6.96 4.63
C LEU A 59 -21.70 6.02 3.49
N ILE A 60 -20.98 6.06 2.37
CA ILE A 60 -21.23 5.19 1.22
C ILE A 60 -20.97 3.73 1.60
N SER A 61 -19.82 3.41 2.20
CA SER A 61 -19.44 2.06 2.58
C SER A 61 -20.38 1.52 3.66
N GLU A 62 -20.74 2.34 4.65
CA GLU A 62 -21.73 1.96 5.66
C GLU A 62 -23.10 1.68 5.02
N PHE A 63 -23.54 2.55 4.11
CA PHE A 63 -24.82 2.41 3.44
C PHE A 63 -24.87 1.19 2.51
N VAL A 64 -23.83 0.97 1.69
CA VAL A 64 -23.71 -0.22 0.81
C VAL A 64 -23.72 -1.52 1.61
N ASN A 65 -23.07 -1.53 2.78
CA ASN A 65 -23.07 -2.70 3.65
C ASN A 65 -24.39 -2.92 4.41
N SER A 66 -25.32 -1.96 4.39
CA SER A 66 -26.67 -2.14 4.95
C SER A 66 -27.56 -2.94 3.99
N SER A 67 -28.47 -3.76 4.54
CA SER A 67 -29.39 -4.57 3.72
C SER A 67 -30.28 -3.73 2.79
N VAL A 68 -30.65 -2.53 3.24
CA VAL A 68 -31.47 -1.58 2.48
C VAL A 68 -30.65 -0.90 1.38
N GLY A 69 -29.42 -0.48 1.69
CA GLY A 69 -28.54 0.13 0.70
C GLY A 69 -28.11 -0.85 -0.38
N ALA A 70 -27.82 -2.11 -0.03
CA ALA A 70 -27.50 -3.15 -1.01
C ALA A 70 -28.61 -3.35 -2.05
N GLN A 71 -29.88 -3.35 -1.63
CA GLN A 71 -31.03 -3.48 -2.56
C GLN A 71 -31.25 -2.23 -3.41
N LEU A 72 -31.07 -1.04 -2.83
CA LEU A 72 -31.27 0.23 -3.53
C LEU A 72 -30.14 0.56 -4.51
N LEU A 73 -28.92 0.13 -4.19
CA LEU A 73 -27.71 0.43 -4.95
C LEU A 73 -27.29 -0.68 -5.88
N GLU A 74 -27.96 -1.84 -5.89
CA GLU A 74 -27.68 -2.93 -6.82
C GLU A 74 -27.43 -2.48 -8.27
N PRO A 75 -28.22 -1.56 -8.89
CA PRO A 75 -27.95 -1.11 -10.25
C PRO A 75 -26.71 -0.20 -10.41
N ARG A 76 -26.18 0.36 -9.33
CA ARG A 76 -25.04 1.30 -9.32
C ARG A 76 -23.87 0.85 -8.46
N ILE A 77 -23.90 -0.39 -7.98
CA ILE A 77 -22.95 -0.88 -7.00
C ILE A 77 -21.52 -0.87 -7.55
N ASP A 78 -21.37 -1.13 -8.85
CA ASP A 78 -20.07 -1.11 -9.54
C ASP A 78 -19.49 0.31 -9.65
N GLU A 79 -20.32 1.32 -9.93
CA GLU A 79 -19.88 2.73 -9.97
C GLU A 79 -19.36 3.15 -8.60
N ILE A 80 -20.09 2.76 -7.55
CA ILE A 80 -19.75 3.08 -6.17
C ILE A 80 -18.47 2.36 -5.74
N HIS A 81 -18.36 1.07 -6.03
CA HIS A 81 -17.15 0.32 -5.71
C HIS A 81 -15.93 0.88 -6.47
N SER A 82 -16.09 1.24 -7.74
CA SER A 82 -15.05 1.88 -8.54
C SER A 82 -14.59 3.21 -7.93
N ALA A 83 -15.54 4.07 -7.53
CA ALA A 83 -15.22 5.35 -6.87
C ALA A 83 -14.50 5.15 -5.54
N LEU A 84 -14.96 4.22 -4.69
CA LEU A 84 -14.31 3.90 -3.42
C LEU A 84 -12.87 3.42 -3.63
N ILE A 85 -12.64 2.55 -4.61
CA ILE A 85 -11.31 2.05 -4.94
C ILE A 85 -10.41 3.16 -5.46
N GLN A 86 -10.91 4.04 -6.33
CA GLN A 86 -10.15 5.18 -6.82
C GLN A 86 -9.69 6.06 -5.66
N ILE A 87 -10.59 6.37 -4.72
CA ILE A 87 -10.27 7.19 -3.55
C ILE A 87 -9.23 6.49 -2.66
N CYS A 88 -9.35 5.18 -2.46
CA CYS A 88 -8.36 4.42 -1.70
C CYS A 88 -7.00 4.37 -2.41
N THR A 89 -6.99 4.39 -3.74
CA THR A 89 -5.75 4.44 -4.52
C THR A 89 -5.10 5.81 -4.40
N THR A 90 -5.86 6.90 -4.49
CA THR A 90 -5.32 8.28 -4.39
C THR A 90 -4.97 8.69 -2.96
N HIS A 91 -5.70 8.20 -1.96
CA HIS A 91 -5.59 8.67 -0.57
C HIS A 91 -5.31 7.55 0.44
N GLY A 92 -4.90 6.37 -0.02
CA GLY A 92 -4.76 5.17 0.81
C GLY A 92 -3.85 5.36 2.02
N SER A 93 -2.72 6.03 1.85
CA SER A 93 -1.79 6.31 2.96
C SER A 93 -2.42 7.20 4.05
N ARG A 94 -3.34 8.10 3.68
CA ARG A 94 -4.07 8.96 4.62
C ARG A 94 -5.17 8.21 5.38
N LEU A 95 -5.69 7.10 4.83
CA LEU A 95 -6.62 6.21 5.53
C LEU A 95 -6.00 5.58 6.78
N LEU A 96 -4.67 5.44 6.85
CA LEU A 96 -3.99 4.95 8.05
C LEU A 96 -4.04 5.93 9.22
N LEU A 97 -4.10 7.23 8.93
CA LEU A 97 -4.14 8.29 9.93
C LEU A 97 -5.53 8.45 10.55
N HIS A 98 -6.56 8.05 9.80
CA HIS A 98 -7.94 8.02 10.23
C HIS A 98 -8.50 6.63 9.94
N PRO A 99 -8.16 5.62 10.78
CA PRO A 99 -8.51 4.23 10.53
C PRO A 99 -10.03 4.05 10.65
N ARG A 100 -10.69 4.28 9.53
CA ARG A 100 -12.13 4.18 9.32
C ARG A 100 -12.41 2.75 8.85
N ARG A 101 -12.92 1.91 9.78
CA ARG A 101 -13.00 0.43 9.62
C ARG A 101 -13.62 0.04 8.29
N HIS A 102 -14.76 0.65 7.95
CA HIS A 102 -15.60 0.19 6.85
C HIS A 102 -14.91 0.25 5.48
N VAL A 103 -14.09 1.26 5.22
CA VAL A 103 -13.38 1.40 3.94
C VAL A 103 -12.26 0.37 3.81
N ILE A 104 -11.46 0.19 4.87
CA ILE A 104 -10.38 -0.80 4.90
C ILE A 104 -10.95 -2.22 4.79
N THR A 105 -11.98 -2.55 5.58
CA THR A 105 -12.66 -3.84 5.51
C THR A 105 -13.27 -4.06 4.12
N PHE A 106 -13.81 -3.03 3.48
CA PHE A 106 -14.35 -3.11 2.12
C PHE A 106 -13.24 -3.46 1.11
N VAL A 107 -12.15 -2.70 1.09
CA VAL A 107 -11.01 -2.95 0.17
C VAL A 107 -10.42 -4.34 0.41
N LEU A 108 -10.19 -4.72 1.66
CA LEU A 108 -9.68 -6.05 2.02
C LEU A 108 -10.62 -7.17 1.58
N LYS A 109 -11.93 -7.01 1.80
CA LYS A 109 -12.93 -8.00 1.37
C LYS A 109 -12.90 -8.21 -0.13
N HIS A 110 -12.78 -7.15 -0.93
CA HIS A 110 -12.71 -7.27 -2.39
C HIS A 110 -11.34 -7.74 -2.89
N ALA A 111 -10.25 -7.32 -2.24
CA ALA A 111 -8.90 -7.76 -2.57
C ALA A 111 -8.65 -9.25 -2.25
N PHE A 112 -9.20 -9.75 -1.14
CA PHE A 112 -8.97 -11.12 -0.67
C PHE A 112 -10.12 -12.09 -0.97
N GLY A 113 -11.35 -11.60 -1.13
CA GLY A 113 -12.57 -12.41 -1.31
C GLY A 113 -12.62 -13.22 -2.62
N GLY A 114 -11.61 -13.07 -3.48
CA GLY A 114 -11.49 -13.79 -4.75
C GLY A 114 -12.17 -13.06 -5.91
N SER A 115 -12.11 -13.68 -7.09
CA SER A 115 -12.69 -13.10 -8.31
C SER A 115 -14.21 -13.11 -8.17
N GLY A 116 -14.77 -12.02 -7.64
CA GLY A 116 -16.20 -11.75 -7.76
C GLY A 116 -16.62 -11.65 -9.23
N PRO A 117 -17.88 -11.33 -9.52
CA PRO A 117 -18.38 -11.21 -10.90
C PRO A 117 -17.62 -10.17 -11.76
N HIS A 118 -16.82 -9.29 -11.13
CA HIS A 118 -16.07 -8.22 -11.78
C HIS A 118 -14.55 -8.38 -11.55
N PRO A 119 -13.81 -8.98 -12.50
CA PRO A 119 -12.35 -9.14 -12.41
C PRO A 119 -11.60 -7.81 -12.29
N SER A 120 -12.04 -6.76 -12.99
CA SER A 120 -11.44 -5.42 -12.92
C SER A 120 -11.50 -4.84 -11.51
N LEU A 121 -12.60 -5.08 -10.79
CA LEU A 121 -12.78 -4.63 -9.43
C LEU A 121 -11.79 -5.31 -8.47
N HIS A 122 -11.46 -6.58 -8.73
CA HIS A 122 -10.50 -7.32 -7.91
C HIS A 122 -9.08 -6.74 -8.07
N THR A 123 -8.61 -6.54 -9.30
CA THR A 123 -7.30 -5.90 -9.55
C THR A 123 -7.25 -4.50 -8.94
N ALA A 124 -8.29 -3.69 -9.15
CA ALA A 124 -8.33 -2.33 -8.64
C ALA A 124 -8.35 -2.30 -7.09
N SER A 125 -9.03 -3.26 -6.44
CA SER A 125 -9.01 -3.40 -4.98
C SER A 125 -7.62 -3.79 -4.45
N LEU A 126 -6.87 -4.61 -5.18
CA LEU A 126 -5.48 -4.93 -4.82
C LEU A 126 -4.57 -3.70 -4.93
N HIS A 127 -4.77 -2.84 -5.93
CA HIS A 127 -4.07 -1.57 -6.05
C HIS A 127 -4.40 -0.63 -4.89
N ALA A 128 -5.68 -0.41 -4.61
CA ALA A 128 -6.13 0.37 -3.47
C ALA A 128 -5.55 -0.17 -2.15
N LEU A 129 -5.48 -1.50 -2.01
CA LEU A 129 -4.88 -2.11 -0.83
C LEU A 129 -3.39 -1.79 -0.73
N ALA A 130 -2.64 -1.88 -1.83
CA ALA A 130 -1.23 -1.50 -1.84
C ALA A 130 -1.03 -0.03 -1.44
N SER A 131 -1.89 0.88 -1.92
CA SER A 131 -1.91 2.28 -1.53
C SER A 131 -2.19 2.46 -0.03
N VAL A 132 -3.15 1.74 0.53
CA VAL A 132 -3.44 1.70 1.99
C VAL A 132 -2.22 1.24 2.77
N PHE A 133 -1.49 0.24 2.27
CA PHE A 133 -0.26 -0.23 2.91
C PHE A 133 0.93 0.73 2.76
N GLY A 134 0.86 1.71 1.86
CA GLY A 134 1.88 2.76 1.69
C GLY A 134 2.65 2.70 0.38
N ALA A 135 2.19 1.94 -0.63
CA ALA A 135 2.88 1.80 -1.92
C ALA A 135 3.00 3.08 -2.76
N ASP A 136 2.35 4.17 -2.36
CA ASP A 136 2.47 5.48 -3.01
C ASP A 136 3.34 6.47 -2.22
N ARG A 137 4.04 6.02 -1.16
CA ARG A 137 5.02 6.84 -0.42
C ARG A 137 6.31 7.02 -1.23
N VAL A 138 6.24 7.78 -2.31
CA VAL A 138 7.43 8.31 -3.00
C VAL A 138 7.25 9.80 -3.22
N GLU A 139 7.31 10.57 -2.14
CA GLU A 139 7.71 11.97 -2.22
C GLU A 139 9.17 12.04 -1.75
N GLY A 140 10.10 11.85 -2.69
CA GLY A 140 11.53 12.14 -2.48
C GLY A 140 12.52 10.99 -2.62
N SER A 141 12.09 9.73 -2.80
CA SER A 141 13.01 8.68 -3.25
C SER A 141 13.12 8.74 -4.77
N GLU A 142 14.28 9.14 -5.31
CA GLU A 142 14.57 8.87 -6.71
C GLU A 142 14.23 7.40 -7.00
N PRO A 143 13.60 7.07 -8.15
CA PRO A 143 13.38 5.69 -8.52
C PRO A 143 14.72 4.99 -8.39
N VAL A 144 14.78 3.88 -7.64
CA VAL A 144 16.01 3.13 -7.39
C VAL A 144 16.72 2.94 -8.73
N GLN A 145 17.68 3.81 -9.02
CA GLN A 145 18.52 3.66 -10.19
C GLN A 145 19.39 2.47 -9.84
N MET A 146 19.12 1.36 -10.51
CA MET A 146 19.98 0.20 -10.51
C MET A 146 21.35 0.64 -11.03
N VAL A 147 22.23 1.03 -10.10
CA VAL A 147 23.66 1.17 -10.39
C VAL A 147 24.15 -0.25 -10.63
N PRO A 148 24.69 -0.57 -11.83
CA PRO A 148 25.21 -1.90 -12.08
C PRO A 148 26.40 -2.14 -11.15
N VAL A 149 26.28 -3.11 -10.25
CA VAL A 149 27.36 -3.58 -9.38
C VAL A 149 28.42 -4.23 -10.27
N HIS A 150 29.32 -3.43 -10.83
CA HIS A 150 30.58 -3.90 -11.35
C HIS A 150 31.54 -4.00 -10.16
N GLY A 151 31.84 -5.24 -9.77
CA GLY A 151 32.91 -5.50 -8.83
C GLY A 151 34.24 -5.03 -9.41
N THR A 152 34.89 -4.10 -8.73
CA THR A 152 36.32 -3.83 -8.91
C THR A 152 36.97 -3.66 -7.53
N HIS A 153 37.75 -4.69 -7.21
CA HIS A 153 39.04 -4.71 -6.52
C HIS A 153 39.49 -3.51 -5.67
N SER A 154 39.99 -3.87 -4.49
CA SER A 154 40.84 -3.13 -3.56
C SER A 154 41.80 -2.12 -4.17
N GLY A 155 41.86 -0.94 -3.55
CA GLY A 155 42.94 0.03 -3.71
C GLY A 155 42.92 1.03 -2.55
N ILE A 156 43.72 0.76 -1.53
CA ILE A 156 43.97 1.64 -0.39
C ILE A 156 45.06 2.64 -0.81
N SER A 157 44.79 3.95 -0.78
CA SER A 157 45.74 5.00 -0.36
C SER A 157 45.14 6.39 -0.55
N GLY A 158 45.39 7.31 0.38
CA GLY A 158 45.48 8.73 0.06
C GLY A 158 44.70 9.65 0.98
N VAL A 159 45.44 10.32 1.86
CA VAL A 159 45.06 11.43 2.73
C VAL A 159 44.78 12.68 1.88
N ASP A 160 43.73 13.44 2.19
CA ASP A 160 43.78 14.90 2.05
C ASP A 160 42.80 15.60 3.00
N GLU A 161 43.30 16.65 3.66
CA GLU A 161 42.66 17.45 4.69
C GLU A 161 41.87 18.63 4.07
N GLY A 162 40.80 19.03 4.75
CA GLY A 162 40.44 20.44 4.90
C GLY A 162 39.49 21.02 3.85
N LYS A 163 38.19 20.94 4.13
CA LYS A 163 37.25 22.00 3.71
C LYS A 163 36.02 22.05 4.62
N ASP A 164 35.90 23.17 5.33
CA ASP A 164 34.76 23.50 6.20
C ASP A 164 33.45 23.59 5.39
N PRO A 165 32.33 22.99 5.86
CA PRO A 165 31.01 23.31 5.35
C PRO A 165 30.35 24.39 6.22
N GLU A 166 30.14 25.56 5.62
CA GLU A 166 29.27 26.60 6.15
C GLU A 166 27.81 26.14 6.17
N GLY A 167 27.11 26.63 7.20
CA GLY A 167 25.76 26.27 7.61
C GLY A 167 24.67 26.48 6.57
N GLY A 168 23.72 25.55 6.61
CA GLY A 168 22.46 25.60 5.87
C GLY A 168 21.44 24.68 6.51
N GLY A 169 21.19 24.85 7.81
CA GLY A 169 20.20 24.08 8.58
C GLY A 169 18.77 24.41 8.17
N GLY A 170 18.32 23.85 7.04
CA GLY A 170 16.91 23.75 6.68
C GLY A 170 16.27 22.61 7.47
N GLY A 171 15.88 22.89 8.71
CA GLY A 171 15.07 21.98 9.52
C GLY A 171 13.68 21.85 8.91
N GLY A 172 13.54 20.99 7.92
CA GLY A 172 12.25 20.43 7.57
C GLY A 172 11.73 19.70 8.79
N MET A 173 10.70 20.25 9.44
CA MET A 173 9.85 19.51 10.35
C MET A 173 9.21 18.40 9.53
N GLY A 174 9.91 17.27 9.40
CA GLY A 174 9.28 15.99 9.25
C GLY A 174 8.36 15.88 10.44
N VAL A 175 7.07 16.12 10.19
CA VAL A 175 6.04 15.58 11.06
C VAL A 175 6.26 14.08 10.99
N ASP A 176 7.03 13.55 11.93
CA ASP A 176 6.86 12.20 12.42
C ASP A 176 5.43 12.16 12.94
N LEU A 177 4.52 12.01 12.00
CA LEU A 177 3.12 11.76 12.23
C LEU A 177 3.14 10.34 12.74
N GLU A 178 3.37 10.20 14.05
CA GLU A 178 3.16 8.98 14.79
C GLU A 178 1.80 8.48 14.33
N VAL A 179 1.79 7.46 13.47
CA VAL A 179 0.63 6.66 13.21
C VAL A 179 0.29 6.11 14.59
N GLY A 180 -0.61 6.79 15.31
CA GLY A 180 -0.94 6.42 16.67
C GLY A 180 -1.21 4.93 16.70
N GLY A 181 -0.57 4.19 17.61
CA GLY A 181 -0.49 2.72 17.58
C GLY A 181 -1.84 1.97 17.47
N ASP A 182 -2.95 2.68 17.62
CA ASP A 182 -4.31 2.22 17.31
C ASP A 182 -4.54 1.92 15.81
N GLY A 183 -4.04 2.76 14.90
CA GLY A 183 -4.24 2.59 13.46
C GLY A 183 -3.56 1.35 12.89
N GLU A 184 -2.31 1.11 13.29
CA GLU A 184 -1.53 -0.06 12.86
C GLU A 184 -2.13 -1.36 13.40
N SER A 185 -2.48 -1.38 14.69
CA SER A 185 -3.07 -2.55 15.35
C SER A 185 -4.41 -2.95 14.71
N LYS A 186 -5.20 -1.95 14.31
CA LYS A 186 -6.49 -2.13 13.67
C LYS A 186 -6.36 -2.56 12.22
N LEU A 187 -5.40 -2.02 11.46
CA LEU A 187 -5.10 -2.52 10.11
C LEU A 187 -4.70 -3.99 10.16
N LYS A 188 -3.82 -4.35 11.11
CA LYS A 188 -3.42 -5.74 11.35
C LYS A 188 -4.64 -6.63 11.61
N GLU A 189 -5.49 -6.26 12.57
CA GLU A 189 -6.70 -7.03 12.94
C GLU A 189 -7.62 -7.25 11.73
N GLU A 190 -7.94 -6.19 10.99
CA GLU A 190 -8.82 -6.26 9.83
C GLU A 190 -8.19 -7.10 8.70
N THR A 191 -6.87 -6.97 8.48
CA THR A 191 -6.15 -7.73 7.45
C THR A 191 -6.21 -9.23 7.73
N PHE A 192 -5.93 -9.64 8.96
CA PHE A 192 -6.01 -11.05 9.36
C PHE A 192 -7.46 -11.56 9.38
N ALA A 193 -8.41 -10.75 9.83
CA ALA A 193 -9.83 -11.12 9.81
C ALA A 193 -10.36 -11.30 8.38
N ALA A 194 -9.88 -10.51 7.42
CA ALA A 194 -10.20 -10.66 6.01
C ALA A 194 -9.52 -11.90 5.40
N ALA A 195 -8.25 -12.13 5.70
CA ALA A 195 -7.51 -13.30 5.24
C ALA A 195 -8.16 -14.60 5.73
N ALA A 196 -8.59 -14.66 6.99
CA ALA A 196 -9.28 -15.82 7.57
C ALA A 196 -10.57 -16.22 6.84
N LYS A 197 -11.20 -15.29 6.12
CA LYS A 197 -12.45 -15.51 5.37
C LYS A 197 -12.21 -15.75 3.87
N ALA A 198 -10.96 -15.66 3.42
CA ALA A 198 -10.62 -15.71 2.00
C ALA A 198 -10.52 -17.15 1.47
N PRO A 199 -10.79 -17.38 0.17
CA PRO A 199 -10.71 -18.69 -0.46
C PRO A 199 -9.29 -19.29 -0.57
N GLY A 200 -8.25 -18.54 -0.19
CA GLY A 200 -6.83 -18.95 -0.23
C GLY A 200 -6.32 -19.66 1.03
N GLY A 201 -7.15 -19.82 2.06
CA GLY A 201 -6.78 -20.40 3.35
C GLY A 201 -6.83 -19.38 4.49
N PRO A 202 -6.74 -19.83 5.75
CA PRO A 202 -6.96 -18.97 6.91
C PRO A 202 -5.79 -18.02 7.21
N THR A 203 -4.67 -18.14 6.49
CA THR A 203 -3.45 -17.35 6.69
C THR A 203 -3.29 -16.30 5.61
N LEU A 204 -2.67 -15.18 5.96
CA LEU A 204 -2.33 -14.12 5.03
C LEU A 204 -1.39 -14.63 3.93
N ALA A 205 -0.41 -15.46 4.29
CA ALA A 205 0.46 -16.11 3.31
C ALA A 205 -0.31 -17.00 2.33
N GLY A 206 -1.30 -17.77 2.81
CA GLY A 206 -2.16 -18.60 1.96
C GLY A 206 -2.96 -17.77 0.95
N VAL A 207 -3.47 -16.62 1.37
CA VAL A 207 -4.12 -15.65 0.47
C VAL A 207 -3.16 -15.21 -0.63
N PHE A 208 -1.95 -14.76 -0.29
CA PHE A 208 -0.97 -14.32 -1.27
C PHE A 208 -0.54 -15.44 -2.22
N VAL A 209 -0.30 -16.66 -1.72
CA VAL A 209 -0.02 -17.83 -2.57
C VAL A 209 -1.17 -18.09 -3.56
N SER A 210 -2.42 -17.95 -3.11
CA SER A 210 -3.58 -18.14 -3.98
C SER A 210 -3.70 -17.05 -5.05
N LEU A 211 -3.32 -15.81 -4.73
CA LEU A 211 -3.35 -14.68 -5.67
C LEU A 211 -2.21 -14.77 -6.67
N LEU A 212 -1.01 -15.16 -6.23
CA LEU A 212 0.15 -15.31 -7.10
C LEU A 212 0.02 -16.49 -8.08
N LYS A 213 -0.92 -17.42 -7.87
CA LYS A 213 -1.24 -18.48 -8.84
C LYS A 213 -2.21 -18.04 -9.94
N ARG A 214 -2.64 -16.77 -9.94
CA ARG A 214 -3.60 -16.23 -10.92
C ARG A 214 -2.90 -15.64 -12.15
N SER A 215 -3.64 -14.83 -12.91
CA SER A 215 -3.15 -14.12 -14.09
C SER A 215 -1.96 -13.23 -13.75
N GLU A 216 -1.14 -12.95 -14.76
CA GLU A 216 0.05 -12.11 -14.63
C GLU A 216 -0.27 -10.70 -14.09
N GLU A 217 -1.36 -10.10 -14.55
CA GLU A 217 -1.84 -8.81 -14.05
C GLU A 217 -2.00 -8.84 -12.52
N ILE A 218 -2.63 -9.87 -11.97
CA ILE A 218 -2.80 -10.02 -10.53
C ILE A 218 -1.45 -10.23 -9.85
N ARG A 219 -0.54 -11.04 -10.42
CA ARG A 219 0.79 -11.27 -9.84
C ARG A 219 1.59 -9.98 -9.71
N ILE A 220 1.56 -9.11 -10.74
CA ILE A 220 2.24 -7.81 -10.71
C ILE A 220 1.76 -6.96 -9.54
N VAL A 221 0.44 -6.81 -9.37
CA VAL A 221 -0.13 -6.01 -8.27
C VAL A 221 0.19 -6.65 -6.92
N VAL A 222 0.19 -7.99 -6.84
CA VAL A 222 0.53 -8.71 -5.62
C VAL A 222 1.99 -8.54 -5.24
N TYR A 223 2.94 -8.57 -6.17
CA TYR A 223 4.35 -8.28 -5.86
C TYR A 223 4.52 -6.86 -5.33
N ARG A 224 3.83 -5.87 -5.94
CA ARG A 224 3.82 -4.49 -5.45
C ARG A 224 3.25 -4.38 -4.04
N LEU A 225 2.14 -5.06 -3.78
CA LEU A 225 1.50 -5.11 -2.47
C LEU A 225 2.40 -5.80 -1.42
N LEU A 226 3.00 -6.94 -1.76
CA LEU A 226 3.91 -7.66 -0.88
C LEU A 226 5.11 -6.81 -0.50
N ALA A 227 5.70 -6.07 -1.45
CA ALA A 227 6.86 -5.22 -1.21
C ALA A 227 6.63 -4.20 -0.07
N VAL A 228 5.41 -3.68 0.10
CA VAL A 228 5.08 -2.75 1.19
C VAL A 228 4.46 -3.40 2.42
N VAL A 229 3.75 -4.52 2.25
CA VAL A 229 3.15 -5.24 3.38
C VAL A 229 4.24 -5.84 4.26
N VAL A 230 5.30 -6.41 3.67
CA VAL A 230 6.38 -7.06 4.40
C VAL A 230 7.29 -6.09 5.17
N GLU A 231 7.19 -4.79 4.92
CA GLU A 231 7.87 -3.78 5.75
C GLU A 231 7.24 -3.66 7.15
N ARG A 232 6.02 -4.19 7.33
CA ARG A 232 5.30 -4.18 8.60
C ARG A 232 5.67 -5.42 9.39
N GLU A 233 6.18 -5.22 10.61
CA GLU A 233 6.70 -6.29 11.47
C GLU A 233 5.71 -7.46 11.61
N TRP A 234 4.43 -7.17 11.87
CA TRP A 234 3.42 -8.20 12.04
C TRP A 234 3.14 -9.03 10.79
N ALA A 235 3.26 -8.44 9.60
CA ALA A 235 3.04 -9.14 8.34
C ALA A 235 4.29 -9.90 7.93
N ALA A 236 5.45 -9.29 8.13
CA ALA A 236 6.74 -9.87 7.83
C ALA A 236 6.91 -11.23 8.51
N VAL A 237 6.50 -11.36 9.79
CA VAL A 237 6.68 -12.61 10.57
C VAL A 237 5.92 -13.76 9.92
N GLU A 238 4.71 -13.50 9.43
CA GLU A 238 3.89 -14.53 8.79
C GLU A 238 4.33 -14.80 7.35
N LEU A 239 4.60 -13.75 6.57
CA LEU A 239 4.87 -13.85 5.14
C LEU A 239 6.27 -14.40 4.85
N CYS A 240 7.29 -13.97 5.59
CA CYS A 240 8.65 -14.49 5.41
C CYS A 240 8.82 -15.89 6.01
N GLY A 241 7.96 -16.27 6.96
CA GLY A 241 7.94 -17.61 7.56
C GLY A 241 7.29 -18.68 6.68
N ASP A 242 6.48 -18.30 5.67
CA ASP A 242 5.83 -19.25 4.77
C ASP A 242 6.73 -19.60 3.58
N TRP A 243 7.31 -20.81 3.62
CA TRP A 243 8.22 -21.28 2.58
C TRP A 243 7.56 -21.41 1.20
N THR A 244 6.25 -21.69 1.13
CA THR A 244 5.53 -21.80 -0.15
C THR A 244 5.47 -20.45 -0.84
N LEU A 245 5.17 -19.40 -0.09
CA LEU A 245 5.18 -18.02 -0.58
C LEU A 245 6.59 -17.62 -1.02
N VAL A 246 7.60 -17.85 -0.17
CA VAL A 246 9.01 -17.52 -0.46
C VAL A 246 9.49 -18.22 -1.74
N GLN A 247 9.21 -19.51 -1.92
CA GLN A 247 9.59 -20.22 -3.13
C GLN A 247 8.94 -19.63 -4.38
N LEU A 248 7.68 -19.22 -4.27
CA LEU A 248 6.93 -18.73 -5.41
C LEU A 248 7.39 -17.33 -5.85
N VAL A 249 7.68 -16.42 -4.90
CA VAL A 249 8.21 -15.08 -5.24
C VAL A 249 9.66 -15.14 -5.74
N THR A 250 10.45 -16.08 -5.23
CA THR A 250 11.88 -16.21 -5.61
C THR A 250 12.11 -16.99 -6.90
N ASP A 251 11.09 -17.68 -7.44
CA ASP A 251 11.21 -18.40 -8.72
C ASP A 251 11.57 -17.44 -9.87
N ALA A 252 12.78 -17.62 -10.40
CA ALA A 252 13.31 -16.82 -11.49
C ALA A 252 12.55 -17.00 -12.82
N GLN A 253 11.76 -18.08 -12.96
CA GLN A 253 10.99 -18.39 -14.15
C GLN A 253 9.50 -18.03 -14.02
N ALA A 254 9.07 -17.48 -12.87
CA ALA A 254 7.68 -17.13 -12.63
C ALA A 254 7.17 -16.04 -13.59
N GLU A 255 8.05 -15.12 -14.02
CA GLU A 255 7.69 -13.98 -14.87
C GLU A 255 8.55 -13.87 -16.12
N ARG A 256 7.92 -13.44 -17.21
CA ARG A 256 8.57 -13.24 -18.52
C ARG A 256 8.59 -11.79 -18.98
N HIS A 257 7.69 -10.97 -18.44
CA HIS A 257 7.57 -9.56 -18.81
C HIS A 257 8.40 -8.68 -17.87
N LYS A 258 9.10 -7.69 -18.43
CA LYS A 258 10.02 -6.82 -17.69
C LYS A 258 9.37 -6.20 -16.45
N THR A 259 8.18 -5.63 -16.59
CA THR A 259 7.45 -5.01 -15.46
C THR A 259 7.18 -6.00 -14.33
N ALA A 260 6.78 -7.24 -14.65
CA ALA A 260 6.56 -8.28 -13.66
C ALA A 260 7.87 -8.72 -12.98
N MET A 261 8.97 -8.81 -13.75
CA MET A 261 10.30 -9.10 -13.20
C MET A 261 10.79 -8.01 -12.24
N ASP A 262 10.59 -6.73 -12.59
CA ASP A 262 10.99 -5.59 -11.77
C ASP A 262 10.23 -5.59 -10.42
N TRP A 263 8.90 -5.73 -10.45
CA TRP A 263 8.10 -5.80 -9.22
C TRP A 263 8.40 -7.04 -8.37
N ARG A 264 8.63 -8.20 -9.01
CA ARG A 264 9.05 -9.41 -8.29
C ARG A 264 10.40 -9.22 -7.62
N HIS A 265 11.36 -8.58 -8.29
CA HIS A 265 12.66 -8.25 -7.71
C HIS A 265 12.50 -7.34 -6.48
N SER A 266 11.73 -6.25 -6.59
CA SER A 266 11.42 -5.36 -5.46
C SER A 266 10.79 -6.11 -4.28
N CYS A 267 9.84 -7.00 -4.55
CA CYS A 267 9.24 -7.88 -3.54
C CYS A 267 10.29 -8.78 -2.86
N CYS A 268 11.20 -9.41 -3.61
CA CYS A 268 12.24 -10.26 -3.06
C CYS A 268 13.21 -9.46 -2.15
N VAL A 269 13.59 -8.25 -2.57
CA VAL A 269 14.47 -7.37 -1.80
C VAL A 269 13.79 -6.94 -0.48
N ALA A 270 12.52 -6.55 -0.55
CA ALA A 270 11.75 -6.18 0.64
C ALA A 270 11.61 -7.35 1.62
N MET A 271 11.30 -8.56 1.12
CA MET A 271 11.21 -9.76 1.96
C MET A 271 12.55 -10.14 2.59
N ALA A 272 13.66 -10.07 1.84
CA ALA A 272 14.98 -10.34 2.38
C ALA A 272 15.34 -9.34 3.50
N THR A 273 15.13 -8.04 3.26
CA THR A 273 15.35 -6.98 4.24
C THR A 273 14.52 -7.20 5.50
N ALA A 274 13.23 -7.54 5.34
CA ALA A 274 12.33 -7.79 6.46
C ALA A 274 12.75 -9.02 7.28
N ALA A 275 13.17 -10.10 6.62
CA ALA A 275 13.68 -11.30 7.30
C ALA A 275 14.97 -11.01 8.07
N GLU A 276 15.91 -10.25 7.49
CA GLU A 276 17.14 -9.84 8.16
C GLU A 276 16.85 -9.00 9.42
N ALA A 277 15.91 -8.05 9.32
CA ALA A 277 15.48 -7.23 10.45
C ALA A 277 14.90 -8.10 11.60
N GLN A 278 14.12 -9.15 11.27
CA GLN A 278 13.61 -10.08 12.28
C GLN A 278 14.73 -10.88 12.95
N HIS A 279 15.69 -11.40 12.18
CA HIS A 279 16.84 -12.11 12.73
C HIS A 279 17.66 -11.22 13.67
N ALA A 280 17.87 -9.96 13.31
CA ALA A 280 18.54 -8.98 14.16
C ALA A 280 17.79 -8.75 15.49
N SER A 281 16.46 -8.60 15.43
CA SER A 281 15.61 -8.43 16.62
C SER A 281 15.64 -9.64 17.56
N ILE A 282 15.63 -10.87 17.01
CA ILE A 282 15.76 -12.11 17.80
C ILE A 282 17.13 -12.19 18.48
N SER A 283 18.20 -11.90 17.72
CA SER A 283 19.58 -11.90 18.25
C SER A 283 19.77 -10.89 19.38
N PHE A 284 19.26 -9.67 19.21
CA PHE A 284 19.30 -8.63 20.23
C PHE A 284 18.54 -9.05 21.49
N ASN A 285 17.31 -9.54 21.36
CA ASN A 285 16.51 -9.99 22.51
C ASN A 285 17.15 -11.16 23.26
N CYS A 286 17.82 -12.07 22.55
CA CYS A 286 18.50 -13.20 23.17
C CYS A 286 19.79 -12.78 23.91
N SER A 287 20.52 -11.79 23.38
CA SER A 287 21.67 -11.19 24.09
C SER A 287 21.25 -10.34 25.30
N ALA A 288 20.09 -9.69 25.25
CA ALA A 288 19.54 -8.88 26.33
C ALA A 288 18.89 -9.71 27.46
N GLN A 289 18.37 -10.90 27.17
CA GLN A 289 17.79 -11.82 28.17
C GLN A 289 18.32 -13.26 28.05
N PRO A 290 19.60 -13.51 28.39
CA PRO A 290 20.24 -14.82 28.22
C PRO A 290 19.57 -15.94 29.05
N LYS A 291 18.83 -15.60 30.11
CA LYS A 291 18.14 -16.56 30.98
C LYS A 291 16.85 -17.14 30.38
N ARG A 292 16.27 -16.56 29.32
CA ARG A 292 15.04 -17.08 28.68
C ARG A 292 15.29 -17.98 27.47
N CYS A 293 16.40 -17.80 26.75
CA CYS A 293 16.68 -18.57 25.54
C CYS A 293 17.16 -20.01 25.77
N ALA A 294 17.49 -20.40 27.01
CA ALA A 294 18.03 -21.73 27.33
C ALA A 294 16.94 -22.81 27.56
N GLY A 295 15.65 -22.46 27.44
CA GLY A 295 14.53 -23.32 27.86
C GLY A 295 13.88 -24.22 26.80
N ASP A 296 14.04 -23.94 25.50
CA ASP A 296 13.24 -24.60 24.44
C ASP A 296 14.06 -25.57 23.56
N LEU A 297 15.14 -26.14 24.10
CA LEU A 297 15.90 -27.24 23.48
C LEU A 297 15.96 -28.44 24.41
N THR A 298 14.80 -29.02 24.76
CA THR A 298 14.67 -30.39 25.27
C THR A 298 13.40 -31.04 24.78
#